data_AF-A5LH23-F1
#
_entry.id   AF-A5LH23-F1
#
_cell.length_a   1.000
_cell.length_b   1.000
_cell.length_c   1.000
_cell.angle_alpha   90.00
_cell.angle_beta   90.00
_cell.angle_gamma   90.00
#
_symmetry.space_group_name_H-M   'P 1'
#
loop_
_entity.id
_entity.type
_entity.pdbx_description
1 polymer ?
#
loop_
_entity_poly.entity_id
_entity_poly.type
_entity_poly.pdbx_seq_one_letter_code
_entity_poly.pdbx_strand_id
1 'polypeptide(L)' 'LAACNSNPTPCKDPPEKLFTVHGLWPSNSNGPDPVNCKPKTKVPQAPQPIDASLKPQL' A
#
# COMPACT_ATOMS: atom_id res chain seq x y z
N LEU A 1 -13.82 -3.27 5.91
CA LEU A 1 -14.43 -4.57 6.32
C LEU A 1 -14.04 -5.77 5.46
N ALA A 2 -14.18 -5.76 4.13
CA ALA A 2 -13.92 -6.94 3.28
C ALA A 2 -12.54 -7.59 3.52
N ALA A 3 -11.49 -6.78 3.65
CA ALA A 3 -10.14 -7.26 3.94
C ALA A 3 -10.00 -7.94 5.33
N CYS A 4 -10.75 -7.49 6.35
CA CYS A 4 -10.70 -8.08 7.68
C CYS A 4 -11.56 -9.35 7.84
N ASN A 5 -12.42 -9.63 6.87
CA ASN A 5 -13.25 -10.84 6.84
C ASN A 5 -12.73 -11.87 5.82
N SER A 6 -11.62 -11.61 5.13
CA SER A 6 -11.09 -12.49 4.08
C SER A 6 -10.22 -13.63 4.62
N ASN A 7 -9.77 -13.55 5.88
CA ASN A 7 -8.92 -14.54 6.52
C ASN A 7 -9.44 -14.88 7.94
N PRO A 8 -9.24 -16.11 8.44
CA PRO A 8 -9.58 -16.48 9.82
C PRO A 8 -8.84 -15.67 10.88
N THR A 9 -7.70 -15.04 10.54
CA THR A 9 -6.95 -14.19 11.46
C THR A 9 -7.67 -12.85 11.64
N PRO A 10 -8.14 -12.52 12.85
CA PRO A 10 -8.84 -11.26 13.09
C PRO A 10 -7.92 -10.05 12.92
N CYS A 11 -8.46 -8.98 12.32
CA CYS A 11 -7.81 -7.67 12.37
C CYS A 11 -7.72 -7.17 13.82
N LYS A 12 -6.57 -6.60 14.19
CA LYS A 12 -6.34 -6.04 15.53
C LYS A 12 -7.06 -4.72 15.75
N ASP A 13 -7.17 -3.93 14.68
CA ASP A 13 -7.84 -2.64 14.68
C ASP A 13 -9.29 -2.77 14.17
N PRO A 14 -10.22 -1.95 14.68
CA PRO A 14 -11.59 -1.94 14.19
C PRO A 14 -11.60 -1.60 12.69
N PRO A 15 -12.21 -2.43 11.84
CA PRO A 15 -12.19 -2.19 10.41
C PRO A 15 -13.09 -1.01 10.05
N GLU A 16 -12.48 0.04 9.51
CA GLU A 16 -13.23 1.14 8.92
C GLU A 16 -14.02 0.67 7.68
N LYS A 17 -15.10 1.39 7.38
CA LYS A 17 -15.92 1.22 6.17
C LYS A 17 -15.45 2.14 5.04
N LEU A 18 -14.14 2.33 4.90
CA LEU A 18 -13.53 3.19 3.89
C LEU A 18 -12.64 2.37 2.94
N PHE A 19 -12.44 2.89 1.73
CA PHE A 19 -11.41 2.40 0.83
C PHE A 19 -10.07 3.02 1.23
N THR A 20 -9.07 2.18 1.45
CA THR A 20 -7.70 2.59 1.77
C THR A 20 -6.73 2.04 0.74
N VAL A 21 -5.55 2.65 0.63
CA VAL A 21 -4.52 2.21 -0.32
C VAL A 21 -3.96 0.86 0.11
N HIS A 22 -4.06 -0.16 -0.75
CA HIS A 22 -3.38 -1.45 -0.55
C HIS A 22 -1.94 -1.42 -1.06
N GLY A 23 -1.72 -0.80 -2.21
CA GLY A 23 -0.40 -0.60 -2.80
C GLY A 23 -0.49 0.02 -4.19
N LEU A 24 0.65 0.47 -4.70
CA LEU A 24 0.83 0.93 -6.07
C LEU A 24 1.80 -0.02 -6.77
N TRP A 25 1.30 -0.85 -7.68
CA TRP A 25 2.11 -1.79 -8.45
C TRP A 25 2.25 -1.33 -9.90
N PRO A 26 3.47 -1.12 -10.41
CA PRO A 26 3.69 -0.97 -11.84
C PRO A 26 3.23 -2.23 -12.57
N SER A 27 2.60 -2.08 -13.74
CA SER A 27 2.03 -3.19 -14.49
C SER A 27 2.43 -3.13 -15.96
N ASN A 28 2.69 -4.30 -16.55
CA ASN A 28 2.93 -4.44 -17.97
C ASN A 28 1.60 -4.76 -18.68
N SER A 29 1.34 -4.12 -19.82
CA SER A 29 0.12 -4.42 -20.59
C SER A 29 0.09 -5.84 -21.17
N ASN A 30 1.26 -6.41 -21.40
CA ASN A 30 1.44 -7.78 -21.86
C ASN A 30 2.47 -8.49 -20.99
N GLY A 31 2.16 -9.74 -20.61
CA GLY A 31 3.02 -10.52 -19.74
C GLY A 31 2.93 -10.12 -18.27
N PRO A 32 3.83 -10.65 -17.41
CA PRO A 32 3.76 -10.44 -15.98
C PRO A 32 4.19 -9.03 -15.57
N ASP A 33 3.63 -8.56 -14.46
CA ASP A 33 4.00 -7.30 -13.85
C ASP A 33 5.45 -7.32 -13.35
N PRO A 34 6.20 -6.23 -13.52
CA PRO A 34 7.57 -6.16 -13.04
C PRO A 34 7.59 -6.16 -11.51
N VAL A 35 8.44 -7.00 -10.94
CA VAL A 35 8.69 -7.08 -9.50
C VAL A 35 10.20 -6.94 -9.22
N ASN A 36 10.55 -6.41 -8.06
CA ASN A 36 11.92 -6.36 -7.55
C ASN A 36 12.93 -5.64 -8.48
N CYS A 37 12.50 -4.54 -9.08
CA CYS A 37 13.32 -3.72 -9.99
C CYS A 37 14.59 -3.17 -9.30
N LYS A 38 15.69 -3.06 -10.06
CA LYS A 38 16.93 -2.41 -9.58
C LYS A 38 16.68 -0.90 -9.37
N PRO A 39 16.98 -0.33 -8.19
CA PRO A 39 16.86 1.11 -7.96
C PRO A 39 17.80 1.88 -8.89
N LYS A 40 17.30 2.87 -9.63
CA LYS A 40 18.11 3.58 -10.63
C LYS A 40 19.06 4.62 -10.03
N THR A 41 18.73 5.27 -8.93
CA THR A 41 19.63 6.18 -8.18
C THR A 41 19.03 6.44 -6.80
N LYS A 42 19.86 6.64 -5.76
CA LYS A 42 19.40 7.07 -4.44
C LYS A 42 18.81 8.47 -4.55
N VAL A 43 17.51 8.58 -4.80
CA VAL A 43 16.81 9.78 -4.37
C VAL A 43 17.06 9.84 -2.86
N PRO A 44 17.68 10.91 -2.31
CA PRO A 44 17.41 11.22 -0.92
C PRO A 44 15.92 11.44 -0.92
N GLN A 45 15.17 10.43 -0.49
CA GLN A 45 13.76 10.58 -0.23
C GLN A 45 13.73 11.59 0.92
N ALA A 46 13.79 12.88 0.60
CA ALA A 46 13.34 13.90 1.51
C ALA A 46 11.91 13.48 1.78
N PRO A 47 11.57 13.11 3.02
CA PRO A 47 10.19 12.91 3.38
C PRO A 47 9.56 14.29 3.19
N GLN A 48 8.97 14.52 2.02
CA GLN A 48 7.78 15.36 1.94
C GLN A 48 6.88 14.82 3.06
N PRO A 49 6.13 15.65 3.82
CA PRO A 49 5.36 15.18 4.98
C PRO A 49 4.13 14.36 4.57
N ILE A 50 4.32 13.32 3.76
CA ILE A 50 3.32 12.34 3.35
C ILE A 50 3.04 11.34 4.46
N ASP A 51 3.93 11.25 5.46
CA ASP A 51 3.71 10.39 6.62
C ASP A 51 2.36 10.69 7.28
N ALA A 52 1.94 11.97 7.34
CA ALA A 52 0.63 12.38 7.82
C ALA A 52 -0.53 11.90 6.92
N SER A 53 -0.31 11.84 5.61
CA SER A 53 -1.32 11.40 4.63
C SER A 53 -1.42 9.88 4.51
N LEU A 54 -0.42 9.13 5.00
CA LEU A 54 -0.39 7.66 4.98
C LEU A 54 -0.94 7.04 6.26
N LYS A 55 -1.08 7.83 7.33
CA LYS A 55 -1.73 7.39 8.55
C LYS A 55 -3.22 7.20 8.25
N PRO A 56 -3.84 6.15 8.82
CA PRO A 56 -5.29 6.13 8.95
C PRO A 56 -5.74 7.43 9.62
N GLN A 57 -6.63 8.18 8.95
CA GLN A 57 -7.30 9.33 9.56
C GLN A 57 -8.37 8.77 10.50
N LEU A 58 -8.02 8.59 11.77
CA LEU A 58 -8.94 8.19 12.82
C LEU A 58 -9.75 9.38 13.33
#